data_AF-A0AAE4MII6-F1
#
_entry.id   AF-A0AAE4MII6-F1
#
_cell.length_a   1.000
_cell.length_b   1.000
_cell.length_c   1.000
_cell.angle_alpha   90.00
_cell.angle_beta   90.00
_cell.angle_gamma   90.00
#
_symmetry.space_group_name_H-M   'P 1'
#
loop_
_entity.id
_entity.type
_entity.pdbx_description
1 polymer ?
#
loop_
_entity_poly.entity_id
_entity_poly.type
_entity_poly.pdbx_seq_one_letter_code
_entity_poly.pdbx_strand_id
1 'polypeptide(L)'
;MKVFKPEEINEKFTMNIFIDTNIFLSVYFPKNNYFSDICERDYNKFLKNKTKLYTDFTVISELFNRTLKISWKNYCLKNHLNQNQFSYKKYRETNDFSTSIDEVCQNVCQILSNVNLVNFEYDSNDLSLKISKNKFNTIDFNDFHIMNVCQKYDLCLWTNDIDFKDKNIKIFTENGKYFDQKIELDELFRKTDDSKPYN
;
A
#
# COMPACT_ATOMS: atom_id res chain seq x y z
N MET A 1 3.73 16.93 -2.70
CA MET A 1 2.99 15.76 -2.16
C MET A 1 1.80 16.27 -1.37
N LYS A 2 0.63 15.63 -1.51
CA LYS A 2 -0.54 15.93 -0.67
C LYS A 2 -0.91 14.67 0.10
N VAL A 3 -0.85 14.74 1.43
CA VAL A 3 -1.15 13.60 2.31
C VAL A 3 -2.50 13.84 2.98
N PHE A 4 -3.33 12.81 3.01
CA PHE A 4 -4.66 12.79 3.59
C PHE A 4 -4.73 11.79 4.75
N LYS A 5 -5.43 12.20 5.80
CA LYS A 5 -5.79 11.36 6.95
C LYS A 5 -7.21 10.81 6.83
N PRO A 6 -7.54 9.72 7.52
CA PRO A 6 -8.89 9.16 7.59
C PRO A 6 -9.97 10.12 8.09
N GLU A 7 -9.63 11.03 8.99
CA GLU A 7 -10.55 12.09 9.43
C GLU A 7 -11.03 12.97 8.27
N GLU A 8 -10.27 13.02 7.17
CA GLU A 8 -10.62 13.78 5.97
C GLU A 8 -11.59 13.02 5.05
N ILE A 9 -11.87 11.73 5.32
CA ILE A 9 -12.94 10.97 4.64
C ILE A 9 -14.28 11.45 5.21
N ASN A 10 -14.87 12.41 4.52
CA ASN A 10 -16.24 12.87 4.76
C ASN A 10 -17.02 12.91 3.44
N GLU A 11 -18.26 13.39 3.48
CA GLU A 11 -19.15 13.46 2.30
C GLU A 11 -18.58 14.30 1.14
N LYS A 12 -17.58 15.15 1.41
CA LYS A 12 -16.90 15.97 0.39
C LYS A 12 -15.63 15.30 -0.16
N PHE A 13 -15.26 14.12 0.32
CA PHE A 13 -14.11 13.39 -0.19
C PHE A 13 -14.42 12.82 -1.58
N THR A 14 -13.91 13.49 -2.61
CA THR A 14 -14.23 13.22 -4.02
C THR A 14 -13.08 12.52 -4.76
N MET A 15 -11.98 12.20 -4.07
CA MET A 15 -10.84 11.58 -4.72
C MET A 15 -11.08 10.09 -4.99
N ASN A 16 -10.63 9.67 -6.16
CA ASN A 16 -10.53 8.26 -6.52
C ASN A 16 -9.31 7.66 -5.81
N ILE A 17 -9.46 6.46 -5.26
CA ILE A 17 -8.43 5.80 -4.46
C ILE A 17 -7.81 4.66 -5.25
N PHE A 18 -6.47 4.62 -5.34
CA PHE A 18 -5.72 3.45 -5.76
C PHE A 18 -5.24 2.71 -4.51
N ILE A 19 -5.57 1.43 -4.38
CA ILE A 19 -5.28 0.64 -3.18
C ILE A 19 -4.00 -0.18 -3.38
N ASP A 20 -3.06 -0.03 -2.47
CA ASP A 20 -1.81 -0.78 -2.40
C ASP A 20 -2.01 -2.19 -1.78
N THR A 21 -1.08 -3.12 -2.05
CA THR A 21 -1.09 -4.49 -1.55
C THR A 21 -1.09 -4.55 -0.02
N ASN A 22 -0.35 -3.66 0.66
CA ASN A 22 -0.30 -3.65 2.13
C ASN A 22 -1.67 -3.36 2.77
N ILE A 23 -2.53 -2.59 2.11
CA ILE A 23 -3.88 -2.29 2.55
C ILE A 23 -4.77 -3.51 2.31
N PHE A 24 -4.72 -4.13 1.12
CA PHE A 24 -5.49 -5.37 0.89
C PHE A 24 -5.13 -6.47 1.88
N LEU A 25 -3.85 -6.64 2.21
CA LEU A 25 -3.43 -7.55 3.27
C LEU A 25 -4.05 -7.20 4.62
N SER A 26 -4.16 -5.92 4.95
CA SER A 26 -4.74 -5.48 6.22
C SER A 26 -6.27 -5.67 6.29
N VAL A 27 -6.97 -5.59 5.14
CA VAL A 27 -8.43 -5.73 5.06
C VAL A 27 -8.87 -7.19 4.90
N TYR A 28 -8.26 -7.93 3.98
CA TYR A 28 -8.69 -9.28 3.59
C TYR A 28 -7.89 -10.40 4.27
N PHE A 29 -6.71 -10.10 4.79
CA PHE A 29 -5.88 -11.04 5.54
C PHE A 29 -5.46 -10.44 6.89
N PRO A 30 -6.44 -9.97 7.69
CA PRO A 30 -6.18 -9.12 8.83
C PRO A 30 -5.33 -9.86 9.86
N LYS A 31 -4.41 -9.11 10.45
CA LYS A 31 -3.75 -9.53 11.69
C LYS A 31 -4.58 -8.96 12.83
N ASN A 32 -4.58 -9.63 13.98
CA ASN A 32 -5.20 -9.08 15.19
C ASN A 32 -4.38 -7.88 15.71
N ASN A 33 -4.54 -6.74 15.06
CA ASN A 33 -3.87 -5.49 15.36
C ASN A 33 -4.71 -4.27 14.94
N TYR A 34 -4.44 -3.16 15.61
CA TYR A 34 -5.12 -1.88 15.41
C TYR A 34 -5.14 -1.39 13.95
N PHE A 35 -4.08 -1.67 13.19
CA PHE A 35 -3.98 -1.24 11.80
C PHE A 35 -4.95 -1.96 10.87
N SER A 36 -5.18 -3.25 11.09
CA SER A 36 -6.12 -4.03 10.30
C SER A 36 -7.55 -3.53 10.55
N ASP A 37 -7.91 -3.28 11.81
CA ASP A 37 -9.21 -2.74 12.21
C ASP A 37 -9.49 -1.37 11.56
N ILE A 38 -8.48 -0.50 11.54
CA ILE A 38 -8.54 0.80 10.86
C ILE A 38 -8.76 0.63 9.35
N CYS A 39 -7.97 -0.21 8.70
CA CYS A 39 -8.05 -0.36 7.25
C CYS A 39 -9.41 -0.91 6.85
N GLU A 40 -9.94 -1.88 7.60
CA GLU A 40 -11.28 -2.41 7.41
C GLU A 40 -12.34 -1.33 7.58
N ARG A 41 -12.27 -0.54 8.66
CA ARG A 41 -13.18 0.59 8.91
C ARG A 41 -13.19 1.57 7.73
N ASP A 42 -12.03 1.98 7.25
CA ASP A 42 -11.94 3.00 6.19
C ASP A 42 -12.32 2.43 4.81
N TYR A 43 -12.04 1.15 4.56
CA TYR A 43 -12.50 0.46 3.37
C TYR A 43 -14.04 0.44 3.33
N ASN A 44 -14.68 0.07 4.44
CA ASN A 44 -16.14 0.08 4.56
C ASN A 44 -16.73 1.49 4.39
N LYS A 45 -16.06 2.54 4.88
CA LYS A 45 -16.47 3.94 4.63
C LYS A 45 -16.40 4.29 3.14
N PHE A 46 -15.33 3.92 2.43
CA PHE A 46 -15.21 4.18 1.00
C PHE A 46 -16.32 3.48 0.20
N LEU A 47 -16.63 2.23 0.52
CA LEU A 47 -17.74 1.49 -0.11
C LEU A 47 -19.09 2.17 0.16
N LYS A 48 -19.36 2.55 1.41
CA LYS A 48 -20.60 3.24 1.80
C LYS A 48 -20.75 4.59 1.09
N ASN A 49 -19.66 5.34 0.96
CA ASN A 49 -19.64 6.64 0.28
C ASN A 49 -19.60 6.51 -1.25
N LYS A 50 -19.57 5.29 -1.79
CA LYS A 50 -19.44 5.00 -3.23
C LYS A 50 -18.19 5.66 -3.85
N THR A 51 -17.13 5.79 -3.06
CA THR A 51 -15.82 6.23 -3.55
C THR A 51 -15.33 5.22 -4.58
N LYS A 52 -14.84 5.70 -5.73
CA LYS A 52 -14.29 4.79 -6.73
C LYS A 52 -12.92 4.29 -6.27
N LEU A 53 -12.86 2.98 -6.08
CA LEU A 53 -11.65 2.26 -5.72
C LEU A 53 -11.02 1.66 -6.97
N TYR A 54 -9.70 1.67 -7.02
CA TYR A 54 -8.90 1.20 -8.14
C TYR A 54 -7.73 0.34 -7.64
N THR A 55 -7.31 -0.59 -8.48
CA THR A 55 -6.07 -1.35 -8.32
C THR A 55 -5.58 -1.81 -9.69
N ASP A 56 -4.41 -2.43 -9.77
CA ASP A 56 -3.89 -3.00 -11.00
C ASP A 56 -3.45 -4.46 -10.83
N PHE A 57 -3.04 -5.07 -11.94
CA PHE A 57 -2.55 -6.44 -11.94
C PHE A 57 -1.29 -6.64 -11.09
N THR A 58 -0.42 -5.63 -11.01
CA THR A 58 0.84 -5.69 -10.25
C THR A 58 0.55 -5.84 -8.75
N VAL A 59 -0.37 -5.04 -8.22
CA VAL A 59 -0.84 -5.11 -6.83
C VAL A 59 -1.49 -6.46 -6.52
N ILE A 60 -2.33 -6.98 -7.42
CA ILE A 60 -2.97 -8.29 -7.26
C ILE A 60 -1.93 -9.42 -7.29
N SER A 61 -0.94 -9.35 -8.18
CA SER A 61 0.15 -10.32 -8.26
C SER A 61 0.98 -10.34 -6.98
N GLU A 62 1.31 -9.17 -6.44
CA GLU A 62 2.03 -9.07 -5.18
C GLU A 62 1.20 -9.61 -4.02
N LEU A 63 -0.10 -9.27 -3.94
CA LEU A 63 -1.02 -9.79 -2.93
C LEU A 63 -1.04 -11.32 -2.94
N PHE A 64 -1.19 -11.91 -4.13
CA PHE A 64 -1.21 -13.37 -4.31
C PHE A 64 0.07 -14.02 -3.78
N ASN A 65 1.24 -13.50 -4.18
CA ASN A 65 2.52 -14.02 -3.76
C ASN A 65 2.76 -13.84 -2.24
N ARG A 66 2.42 -12.68 -1.70
CA ARG A 66 2.61 -12.37 -0.27
C ARG A 66 1.72 -13.22 0.61
N THR A 67 0.44 -13.40 0.27
CA THR A 67 -0.47 -14.23 1.06
C THR A 67 -0.03 -15.68 1.06
N LEU A 68 0.31 -16.27 -0.09
CA LEU A 68 0.80 -17.66 -0.11
C LEU A 68 2.11 -17.83 0.67
N LYS A 69 2.97 -16.80 0.68
CA LYS A 69 4.19 -16.80 1.50
C LYS A 69 3.87 -16.75 2.99
N ILE A 70 2.80 -16.05 3.40
CA ILE A 70 2.29 -16.04 4.77
C ILE A 70 1.72 -17.42 5.12
N SER A 71 0.88 -18.02 4.27
CA SER A 71 0.34 -19.36 4.50
C SER A 71 1.43 -20.41 4.67
N TRP A 72 2.49 -20.36 3.85
CA TRP A 72 3.66 -21.21 4.03
C TRP A 72 4.33 -21.05 5.40
N LYS A 73 4.51 -19.81 5.87
CA LYS A 73 5.10 -19.54 7.20
C LYS A 73 4.22 -20.11 8.30
N ASN A 74 2.91 -19.93 8.18
CA ASN A 74 1.93 -20.46 9.13
C ASN A 74 1.91 -21.98 9.14
N TYR A 75 1.98 -22.61 7.96
CA TYR A 75 2.10 -24.05 7.81
C TYR A 75 3.36 -24.58 8.50
N CYS A 76 4.51 -23.93 8.29
CA CYS A 76 5.74 -24.32 8.96
C CYS A 76 5.61 -24.23 10.48
N LEU A 77 5.03 -23.13 10.98
CA LEU A 77 4.80 -22.92 12.40
C LEU A 77 3.90 -24.01 13.01
N LYS A 78 2.76 -24.28 12.36
CA LYS A 78 1.76 -25.27 12.80
C LYS A 78 2.31 -26.70 12.82
N ASN A 79 3.23 -27.01 11.91
CA ASN A 79 3.82 -28.35 11.78
C ASN A 79 5.22 -28.46 12.42
N HIS A 80 5.66 -27.44 13.17
CA HIS A 80 6.99 -27.38 13.79
C HIS A 80 8.16 -27.58 12.80
N LEU A 81 7.98 -27.11 11.56
CA LEU A 81 8.98 -27.21 10.49
C LEU A 81 9.91 -26.00 10.50
N ASN A 82 11.20 -26.25 10.32
CA ASN A 82 12.18 -25.18 10.12
C ASN A 82 12.09 -24.63 8.69
N GLN A 83 11.86 -23.33 8.54
CA GLN A 83 11.74 -22.66 7.23
C GLN A 83 13.01 -22.76 6.36
N ASN A 84 14.19 -22.98 6.97
CA ASN A 84 15.44 -23.21 6.25
C ASN A 84 15.53 -24.62 5.66
N GLN A 85 14.77 -25.58 6.19
CA GLN A 85 14.78 -26.99 5.77
C GLN A 85 13.54 -27.35 4.93
N PHE A 86 12.40 -26.73 5.23
CA PHE A 86 11.15 -26.90 4.49
C PHE A 86 10.90 -25.70 3.56
N SER A 87 11.46 -25.78 2.36
CA SER A 87 11.36 -24.70 1.37
C SER A 87 9.92 -24.42 0.92
N TYR A 88 9.69 -23.20 0.46
CA TYR A 88 8.42 -22.82 -0.18
C TYR A 88 8.08 -23.68 -1.41
N LYS A 89 9.09 -24.20 -2.13
CA LYS A 89 8.85 -25.11 -3.26
C LYS A 89 8.20 -26.43 -2.80
N LYS A 90 8.68 -27.01 -1.70
CA LYS A 90 8.08 -28.21 -1.09
C LYS A 90 6.67 -27.96 -0.59
N TYR A 91 6.40 -26.75 -0.07
CA TYR A 91 5.05 -26.38 0.33
C TYR A 91 4.03 -26.45 -0.81
N ARG A 92 4.44 -26.08 -2.03
CA ARG A 92 3.56 -26.13 -3.22
C ARG A 92 3.07 -27.53 -3.58
N GLU A 93 3.70 -28.57 -3.03
CA GLU A 93 3.33 -29.98 -3.23
C GLU A 93 2.34 -30.46 -2.17
N THR A 94 1.96 -29.63 -1.20
CA THR A 94 1.05 -29.99 -0.11
C THR A 94 -0.41 -29.64 -0.42
N ASN A 95 -1.34 -30.39 0.20
CA ASN A 95 -2.77 -30.06 0.13
C ASN A 95 -3.07 -28.69 0.75
N ASP A 96 -2.31 -28.28 1.77
CA ASP A 96 -2.47 -26.98 2.45
C ASP A 96 -2.17 -25.80 1.51
N PHE A 97 -1.24 -25.98 0.56
CA PHE A 97 -1.02 -25.00 -0.50
C PHE A 97 -2.21 -24.87 -1.43
N SER A 98 -2.86 -25.99 -1.82
CA SER A 98 -4.08 -25.95 -2.64
C SER A 98 -5.19 -25.18 -1.93
N THR A 99 -5.41 -25.47 -0.64
CA THR A 99 -6.38 -24.73 0.18
C THR A 99 -6.05 -23.24 0.24
N SER A 100 -4.77 -22.90 0.42
CA SER A 100 -4.32 -21.49 0.44
C SER A 100 -4.54 -20.79 -0.91
N ILE A 101 -4.39 -21.50 -2.02
CA ILE A 101 -4.69 -20.95 -3.36
C ILE A 101 -6.18 -20.64 -3.47
N ASP A 102 -7.05 -21.57 -3.08
CA ASP A 102 -8.50 -21.39 -3.16
C ASP A 102 -8.97 -20.20 -2.30
N GLU A 103 -8.45 -20.09 -1.08
CA GLU A 103 -8.71 -18.95 -0.18
C GLU A 103 -8.27 -17.62 -0.79
N VAL A 104 -7.06 -17.56 -1.37
CA VAL A 104 -6.56 -16.34 -2.02
C VAL A 104 -7.41 -15.98 -3.24
N CYS A 105 -7.78 -16.96 -4.07
CA CYS A 105 -8.64 -16.75 -5.24
C CYS A 105 -10.01 -16.19 -4.84
N GLN A 106 -10.63 -16.73 -3.80
CA GLN A 106 -11.92 -16.23 -3.29
C GLN A 106 -11.82 -14.77 -2.84
N ASN A 107 -10.79 -14.43 -2.07
CA ASN A 107 -10.55 -13.06 -1.63
C ASN A 107 -10.27 -12.10 -2.79
N VAL A 108 -9.48 -12.51 -3.78
CA VAL A 108 -9.22 -11.71 -4.99
C VAL A 108 -10.51 -11.47 -5.78
N CYS A 109 -11.36 -12.49 -5.93
CA CYS A 109 -12.68 -12.31 -6.57
C CYS A 109 -13.55 -11.30 -5.82
N GLN A 110 -13.53 -11.32 -4.48
CA GLN A 110 -14.26 -10.36 -3.65
C GLN A 110 -13.66 -8.94 -3.72
N ILE A 111 -12.34 -8.82 -3.85
CA ILE A 111 -11.70 -7.52 -4.12
C ILE A 111 -12.19 -6.97 -5.45
N LEU A 112 -12.08 -7.76 -6.52
CA LEU A 112 -12.42 -7.34 -7.88
C LEU A 112 -13.91 -7.07 -8.10
N SER A 113 -14.80 -7.51 -7.21
CA SER A 113 -16.22 -7.12 -7.24
C SER A 113 -16.48 -5.72 -6.69
N ASN A 114 -15.53 -5.16 -5.93
CA ASN A 114 -15.65 -3.86 -5.25
C ASN A 114 -14.68 -2.80 -5.79
N VAL A 115 -13.65 -3.19 -6.55
CA VAL A 115 -12.63 -2.28 -7.08
C VAL A 115 -12.55 -2.35 -8.59
N ASN A 116 -12.18 -1.25 -9.23
CA ASN A 116 -11.98 -1.18 -10.67
C ASN A 116 -10.52 -1.52 -11.00
N LEU A 117 -10.32 -2.42 -11.96
CA LEU A 117 -8.98 -2.72 -12.46
C LEU A 117 -8.54 -1.63 -13.45
N VAL A 118 -7.39 -0.99 -13.21
CA VAL A 118 -6.75 -0.10 -14.18
C VAL A 118 -5.64 -0.83 -14.92
N ASN A 119 -5.61 -0.63 -16.23
CA ASN A 119 -4.55 -1.10 -17.10
C ASN A 119 -3.72 0.10 -17.52
N PHE A 120 -2.46 0.13 -17.09
CA PHE A 120 -1.51 1.15 -17.49
C PHE A 120 -0.55 0.58 -18.52
N GLU A 121 -0.61 1.12 -19.73
CA GLU A 121 0.28 0.74 -20.81
C GLU A 121 1.46 1.70 -20.87
N TYR A 122 2.64 1.13 -21.08
CA TYR A 122 3.84 1.89 -21.34
C TYR A 122 4.17 1.85 -22.83
N ASP A 123 4.49 3.02 -23.38
CA ASP A 123 5.30 3.05 -24.59
C ASP A 123 6.74 2.60 -24.26
N SER A 124 7.31 1.75 -25.11
CA SER A 124 8.64 1.16 -24.87
C SER A 124 9.76 2.20 -24.76
N ASN A 125 9.68 3.29 -25.53
CA ASN A 125 10.68 4.36 -25.49
C ASN A 125 10.48 5.23 -24.23
N ASP A 126 9.24 5.56 -23.90
CA ASP A 126 8.90 6.30 -22.67
C ASP A 126 9.34 5.53 -21.41
N LEU A 127 9.05 4.23 -21.34
CA LEU A 127 9.49 3.40 -20.22
C LEU A 127 11.00 3.32 -20.12
N SER A 128 11.70 3.09 -21.23
CA SER A 128 13.16 3.05 -21.25
C SER A 128 13.77 4.36 -20.76
N LEU A 129 13.21 5.50 -21.20
CA LEU A 129 13.64 6.83 -20.77
C LEU A 129 13.35 7.10 -19.30
N LYS A 130 12.19 6.66 -18.80
CA LYS A 130 11.84 6.80 -17.39
C LYS A 130 12.73 5.92 -16.51
N ILE A 131 13.01 4.70 -16.93
CA ILE A 131 13.93 3.78 -16.25
C ILE A 131 15.33 4.40 -16.19
N SER A 132 15.85 4.92 -17.31
CA SER A 132 17.19 5.50 -17.34
C SER A 132 17.34 6.77 -16.50
N LYS A 133 16.23 7.52 -16.30
CA LYS A 133 16.21 8.76 -15.50
C LYS A 133 15.95 8.50 -14.01
N ASN A 134 15.33 7.39 -13.65
CA ASN A 134 15.03 7.08 -12.25
C ASN A 134 16.19 6.32 -11.59
N LYS A 135 16.43 6.62 -10.32
CA LYS A 135 17.36 5.85 -9.50
C LYS A 135 16.57 4.82 -8.69
N PHE A 136 16.56 3.57 -9.17
CA PHE A 136 15.93 2.42 -8.50
C PHE A 136 16.67 1.93 -7.24
N ASN A 137 17.51 2.78 -6.65
CA ASN A 137 18.08 2.55 -5.33
C ASN A 137 17.20 3.11 -4.19
N THR A 138 16.13 3.86 -4.53
CA THR A 138 15.24 4.54 -3.56
C THR A 138 13.75 4.28 -3.80
N ILE A 139 13.44 3.46 -4.80
CA ILE A 139 12.09 3.02 -5.12
C ILE A 139 12.22 1.72 -5.90
N ASP A 140 11.42 0.73 -5.53
CA ASP A 140 11.38 -0.49 -6.31
C ASP A 140 10.59 -0.30 -7.62
N PHE A 141 10.61 -1.32 -8.48
CA PHE A 141 9.97 -1.21 -9.79
C PHE A 141 8.43 -1.19 -9.71
N ASN A 142 7.85 -1.88 -8.74
CA ASN A 142 6.40 -1.93 -8.54
C ASN A 142 5.89 -0.60 -7.99
N ASP A 143 6.57 -0.02 -7.01
CA ASP A 143 6.27 1.30 -6.46
C ASP A 143 6.40 2.38 -7.55
N PHE A 144 7.43 2.27 -8.39
CA PHE A 144 7.57 3.12 -9.56
C PHE A 144 6.36 2.97 -10.51
N HIS A 145 5.89 1.75 -10.76
CA HIS A 145 4.68 1.52 -11.55
C HIS A 145 3.45 2.19 -10.93
N ILE A 146 3.17 1.89 -9.66
CA ILE A 146 2.05 2.45 -8.89
C ILE A 146 2.06 3.98 -8.92
N MET A 147 3.24 4.60 -8.76
CA MET A 147 3.38 6.05 -8.89
C MET A 147 2.94 6.57 -10.26
N ASN A 148 3.39 5.94 -11.35
CA ASN A 148 3.00 6.35 -12.70
C ASN A 148 1.49 6.20 -12.93
N VAL A 149 0.89 5.11 -12.44
CA VAL A 149 -0.56 4.87 -12.50
C VAL A 149 -1.30 5.99 -11.79
N CYS A 150 -0.93 6.27 -10.54
CA CYS A 150 -1.57 7.31 -9.73
C CYS A 150 -1.45 8.69 -10.39
N GLN A 151 -0.29 9.03 -10.95
CA GLN A 151 -0.08 10.31 -11.63
C GLN A 151 -0.92 10.43 -12.91
N LYS A 152 -0.97 9.38 -13.73
CA LYS A 152 -1.67 9.41 -15.02
C LYS A 152 -3.18 9.52 -14.88
N TYR A 153 -3.76 8.87 -13.87
CA TYR A 153 -5.20 8.82 -13.64
C TYR A 153 -5.67 9.73 -12.50
N ASP A 154 -4.78 10.58 -11.97
CA ASP A 154 -5.03 11.50 -10.85
C ASP A 154 -5.62 10.81 -9.60
N LEU A 155 -5.08 9.64 -9.26
CA LEU A 155 -5.53 8.82 -8.13
C LEU A 155 -4.78 9.18 -6.85
N CYS A 156 -5.45 9.01 -5.71
CA CYS A 156 -4.85 9.05 -4.39
C CYS A 156 -4.42 7.65 -3.98
N LEU A 157 -3.13 7.43 -3.74
CA LEU A 157 -2.60 6.15 -3.29
C LEU A 157 -2.95 5.92 -1.83
N TRP A 158 -3.71 4.87 -1.53
CA TRP A 158 -3.87 4.38 -0.17
C TRP A 158 -2.78 3.36 0.12
N THR A 159 -1.81 3.76 0.95
CA THR A 159 -0.70 2.92 1.40
C THR A 159 -0.28 3.30 2.81
N ASN A 160 0.35 2.36 3.52
CA ASN A 160 1.09 2.63 4.76
C ASN A 160 2.60 2.50 4.59
N ASP A 161 3.09 2.24 3.37
CA ASP A 161 4.51 2.13 3.09
C ASP A 161 5.15 3.52 3.09
N ILE A 162 6.26 3.70 3.81
CA ILE A 162 6.92 5.00 3.92
C ILE A 162 7.78 5.33 2.69
N ASP A 163 8.04 4.34 1.82
CA ASP A 163 8.89 4.52 0.64
C ASP A 163 8.23 5.44 -0.42
N PHE A 164 6.92 5.65 -0.33
CA PHE A 164 6.19 6.66 -1.11
C PHE A 164 6.25 8.08 -0.53
N LYS A 165 6.88 8.27 0.63
CA LYS A 165 7.11 9.61 1.18
C LYS A 165 8.00 10.43 0.23
N ASP A 166 7.68 11.72 0.16
CA ASP A 166 8.35 12.69 -0.73
C ASP A 166 8.17 12.42 -2.24
N LYS A 167 7.35 11.44 -2.63
CA LYS A 167 6.99 11.21 -4.03
C LYS A 167 5.89 12.20 -4.46
N ASN A 168 5.91 12.60 -5.74
CA ASN A 168 4.95 13.56 -6.28
C ASN A 168 3.60 12.90 -6.62
N ILE A 169 2.93 12.38 -5.60
CA ILE A 169 1.58 11.78 -5.67
C ILE A 169 0.72 12.25 -4.49
N LYS A 170 -0.58 11.97 -4.58
CA LYS A 170 -1.53 12.12 -3.47
C LYS A 170 -1.50 10.82 -2.67
N ILE A 171 -1.42 10.92 -1.35
CA ILE A 171 -1.32 9.75 -0.45
C ILE A 171 -2.43 9.82 0.59
N PHE A 172 -3.12 8.72 0.79
CA PHE A 172 -4.01 8.49 1.92
C PHE A 172 -3.35 7.44 2.82
N THR A 173 -3.11 7.76 4.09
CA THR A 173 -2.32 6.90 4.97
C THR A 173 -2.69 7.08 6.44
N GLU A 174 -2.49 6.01 7.20
CA GLU A 174 -2.60 5.98 8.67
C GLU A 174 -1.21 5.94 9.34
N ASN A 175 -0.14 5.90 8.54
CA ASN A 175 1.22 5.87 9.04
C ASN A 175 1.67 7.27 9.49
N GLY A 176 1.76 7.46 10.82
CA GLY A 176 2.17 8.71 11.46
C GLY A 176 3.47 9.33 10.92
N LYS A 177 4.41 8.50 10.43
CA LYS A 177 5.70 8.94 9.89
C LYS A 177 5.58 9.87 8.67
N TYR A 178 4.41 9.90 8.01
CA TYR A 178 4.13 10.86 6.95
C TYR A 178 3.92 12.30 7.44
N PHE A 179 3.60 12.48 8.72
CA PHE A 179 3.22 13.77 9.29
C PHE A 179 4.30 14.39 10.20
N ASP A 180 5.36 13.64 10.51
CA ASP A 180 6.42 14.04 11.47
C ASP A 180 7.36 15.16 10.97
N GLN A 181 7.05 15.85 9.87
CA GLN A 181 7.90 16.92 9.30
C GLN A 181 7.58 18.34 9.80
N LYS A 182 6.68 18.53 10.77
CA LYS A 182 6.32 19.88 11.25
C LYS A 182 7.05 20.34 12.52
N ILE A 183 7.80 19.48 13.21
CA ILE A 183 8.43 19.85 14.49
C ILE A 183 9.78 20.58 14.30
N GLU A 184 10.57 20.26 13.28
CA GLU A 184 11.90 20.89 13.13
C GLU A 184 11.86 22.35 12.65
N LEU A 185 10.86 22.75 11.85
CA LEU A 185 10.76 24.13 11.38
C LEU A 185 10.17 25.07 12.45
N ASP A 186 9.15 24.63 13.20
CA ASP A 186 8.55 25.44 14.27
C ASP A 186 9.53 25.63 15.46
N GLU A 187 10.43 24.67 15.72
CA GLU A 187 11.52 24.84 16.71
C GLU A 187 12.66 25.74 16.21
N LEU A 188 12.95 25.75 14.90
CA LEU A 188 13.92 26.68 14.32
C LEU A 188 13.39 28.13 14.34
N PHE A 189 12.11 28.35 14.05
CA PHE A 189 11.49 29.68 14.11
C PHE A 189 11.32 30.20 15.54
N ARG A 190 11.12 29.32 16.53
CA ARG A 190 11.12 29.70 17.96
C ARG A 190 12.51 30.11 18.46
N LYS A 191 13.58 29.48 17.97
CA LYS A 191 14.96 29.80 18.39
C LYS A 191 15.51 31.10 17.80
N THR A 192 14.87 31.68 16.78
CA THR A 192 15.32 32.94 16.15
C THR A 192 14.63 34.19 16.71
N ASP A 193 13.56 34.07 17.50
CA ASP A 193 12.81 35.21 18.04
C ASP A 193 13.24 35.63 19.47
N ASP A 194 14.00 34.78 20.18
CA ASP A 194 14.46 35.04 21.56
C ASP A 194 15.79 35.81 21.65
N SER A 195 16.34 36.31 20.53
CA SER A 195 17.61 37.07 20.52
C SER A 195 17.41 38.58 20.32
N LYS A 196 16.45 39.21 21.00
CA LYS A 196 16.46 40.67 21.22
C LYS A 196 16.98 40.98 22.61
N PRO A 197 18.14 41.65 22.75
CA PRO A 197 18.62 42.09 24.05
C PRO A 197 17.73 43.23 24.57
N TYR A 198 17.28 43.11 25.81
CA TYR A 198 16.71 44.23 26.55
C TYR A 198 17.82 45.28 26.75
N ASN A 199 17.60 46.48 26.19
CA ASN A 199 18.28 47.72 26.61
C ASN A 199 17.60 48.26 27.88
#